data_AF-A0A3A4Q621-F1
#
_entry.id   AF-A0A3A4Q621-F1
#
_cell.length_a   1.000
_cell.length_b   1.000
_cell.length_c   1.000
_cell.angle_alpha   90.00
_cell.angle_beta   90.00
_cell.angle_gamma   90.00
#
_symmetry.space_group_name_H-M   'P 1'
#
loop_
_entity.id
_entity.type
_entity.pdbx_description
1 polymer ?
#
loop_
_entity_poly.entity_id
_entity_poly.type
_entity_poly.pdbx_seq_one_letter_code
_entity_poly.pdbx_strand_id
1 'polypeptide(L)'
;MARRNRPRLPPTDGNRRRRRRTLRRPVPRERGRSLYRGHPVRLREFRLLADENIHPEVVAWLRANGFDVKTCVDAAVLGSDDGQVLRFASAEQRVVLTHDRDFGELAIARRETLVGIVYLRPGHIRASFTIDSLNALLRIDPDLDAPFIVVVQRDGLEVRMRVRNL
;
A
#
# COMPACT_ATOMS: atom_id res chain seq x y z
N MET A 1 75.43 -5.78 -9.94
CA MET A 1 75.33 -5.12 -8.62
C MET A 1 74.18 -4.11 -8.65
N ALA A 2 73.47 -3.97 -7.53
CA ALA A 2 72.40 -2.99 -7.23
C ALA A 2 71.09 -3.04 -8.03
N ARG A 3 70.18 -3.93 -7.60
CA ARG A 3 68.73 -3.80 -7.73
C ARG A 3 68.26 -2.63 -6.86
N ARG A 4 67.46 -1.70 -7.39
CA ARG A 4 66.67 -0.75 -6.58
C ARG A 4 65.17 -0.94 -6.87
N ASN A 5 64.53 -1.61 -5.93
CA ASN A 5 63.08 -1.80 -5.81
C ASN A 5 62.40 -0.42 -5.67
N ARG A 6 61.44 -0.11 -6.55
CA ARG A 6 60.44 0.95 -6.29
C ARG A 6 59.23 0.31 -5.60
N PRO A 7 58.69 0.89 -4.52
CA PRO A 7 57.49 0.37 -3.87
C PRO A 7 56.26 0.61 -4.76
N ARG A 8 55.46 -0.44 -4.96
CA ARG A 8 54.14 -0.38 -5.61
C ARG A 8 53.17 0.29 -4.65
N LEU A 9 52.55 1.39 -5.09
CA LEU A 9 51.39 1.97 -4.42
C LEU A 9 50.17 1.04 -4.60
N PRO A 10 49.30 0.88 -3.59
CA PRO A 10 48.06 0.13 -3.74
C PRO A 10 47.08 0.91 -4.64
N PRO A 11 46.27 0.22 -5.46
CA PRO A 11 45.20 0.88 -6.19
C PRO A 11 44.16 1.42 -5.20
N THR A 12 43.79 2.69 -5.40
CA THR A 12 42.77 3.42 -4.66
C THR A 12 41.39 2.79 -4.81
N ASP A 13 40.68 2.75 -3.68
CA ASP A 13 39.39 2.11 -3.44
C ASP A 13 38.28 2.70 -4.33
N GLY A 14 38.04 2.03 -5.47
CA GLY A 14 37.03 2.40 -6.45
C GLY A 14 35.65 1.84 -6.10
N ASN A 15 34.94 2.55 -5.23
CA ASN A 15 33.48 2.72 -5.24
C ASN A 15 32.64 1.46 -5.57
N ARG A 16 32.41 0.61 -4.56
CA ARG A 16 31.33 -0.41 -4.56
C ARG A 16 29.95 0.25 -4.59
N ARG A 17 29.49 0.68 -5.76
CA ARG A 17 28.06 0.91 -5.99
C ARG A 17 27.35 -0.43 -6.08
N ARG A 18 26.94 -0.96 -4.93
CA ARG A 18 25.90 -2.00 -4.84
C ARG A 18 24.65 -1.45 -5.51
N ARG A 19 24.44 -1.78 -6.78
CA ARG A 19 23.13 -1.68 -7.42
C ARG A 19 22.20 -2.61 -6.63
N ARG A 20 21.43 -2.05 -5.69
CA ARG A 20 20.23 -2.69 -5.16
C ARG A 20 19.23 -2.77 -6.31
N ARG A 21 19.41 -3.79 -7.15
CA ARG A 21 18.41 -4.27 -8.08
C ARG A 21 17.35 -4.90 -7.17
N THR A 22 16.33 -4.14 -6.79
CA THR A 22 15.10 -4.68 -6.21
C THR A 22 14.52 -5.61 -7.26
N LEU A 23 14.92 -6.87 -7.20
CA LEU A 23 14.28 -7.95 -7.93
C LEU A 23 12.86 -8.03 -7.38
N ARG A 24 11.93 -7.25 -7.96
CA ARG A 24 10.49 -7.48 -7.79
C ARG A 24 10.27 -8.93 -8.22
N ARG A 25 10.01 -9.81 -7.25
CA ARG A 25 9.65 -11.20 -7.53
C ARG A 25 8.44 -11.16 -8.47
N PRO A 26 8.47 -11.82 -9.63
CA PRO A 26 7.27 -11.96 -10.44
C PRO A 26 6.21 -12.67 -9.59
N VAL A 27 5.05 -12.02 -9.45
CA VAL A 27 3.94 -12.53 -8.65
C VAL A 27 3.31 -13.70 -9.43
N PRO A 28 3.25 -14.92 -8.88
CA PRO A 28 2.59 -16.03 -9.53
C PRO A 28 1.11 -15.70 -9.73
N ARG A 29 0.63 -15.80 -10.98
CA ARG A 29 -0.80 -15.70 -11.31
C ARG A 29 -1.49 -17.01 -10.96
N GLU A 30 -1.53 -17.38 -9.68
CA GLU A 30 -2.36 -18.50 -9.23
C GLU A 30 -3.78 -18.00 -9.00
N ARG A 31 -4.71 -18.50 -9.83
CA ARG A 31 -6.13 -18.17 -9.73
C ARG A 31 -6.67 -18.80 -8.44
N GLY A 32 -7.03 -17.98 -7.45
CA GLY A 32 -7.95 -18.36 -6.38
C GLY A 32 -7.44 -18.35 -4.94
N ARG A 33 -6.16 -18.03 -4.66
CA ARG A 33 -5.67 -17.85 -3.27
C ARG A 33 -5.17 -16.42 -3.05
N SER A 34 -5.65 -15.77 -2.00
CA SER A 34 -5.13 -14.45 -1.58
C SER A 34 -3.63 -14.57 -1.28
N LEU A 35 -2.82 -13.68 -1.84
CA LEU A 35 -1.37 -13.64 -1.64
C LEU A 35 -0.96 -13.49 -0.18
N TYR A 36 -1.88 -13.02 0.67
CA TYR A 36 -1.63 -12.63 2.06
C TYR A 36 -2.32 -13.57 3.06
N ARG A 37 -2.74 -14.77 2.64
CA ARG A 37 -3.45 -15.70 3.53
C ARG A 37 -2.48 -16.44 4.46
N GLY A 38 -2.80 -16.46 5.75
CA GLY A 38 -2.19 -17.34 6.75
C GLY A 38 -1.01 -16.76 7.54
N HIS A 39 -0.65 -15.49 7.34
CA HIS A 39 0.33 -14.79 8.16
C HIS A 39 -0.05 -13.31 8.29
N PRO A 40 0.04 -12.71 9.49
CA PRO A 40 -0.18 -11.29 9.65
C PRO A 40 0.90 -10.51 8.92
N VAL A 41 0.47 -9.55 8.10
CA VAL A 41 1.34 -8.71 7.26
C VAL A 41 1.06 -7.23 7.53
N ARG A 42 2.09 -6.40 7.37
CA ARG A 42 1.94 -4.94 7.58
C ARG A 42 1.28 -4.30 6.37
N LEU A 43 0.58 -3.17 6.56
CA LEU A 43 -0.08 -2.46 5.46
C LEU A 43 0.87 -2.13 4.29
N ARG A 44 2.14 -1.85 4.60
CA ARG A 44 3.19 -1.53 3.60
C ARG A 44 3.48 -2.64 2.60
N GLU A 45 3.15 -3.89 2.95
CA GLU A 45 3.36 -5.05 2.10
C GLU A 45 2.22 -5.24 1.09
N PHE A 46 1.07 -4.61 1.34
CA PHE A 46 -0.05 -4.61 0.42
C PHE A 46 0.14 -3.59 -0.70
N ARG A 47 -0.32 -3.98 -1.88
CA ARG A 47 -0.58 -3.04 -2.97
C ARG A 47 -1.88 -2.31 -2.69
N LEU A 48 -1.94 -1.02 -3.00
CA LEU A 48 -3.10 -0.18 -2.76
C LEU A 48 -3.82 0.15 -4.07
N LEU A 49 -5.14 0.24 -3.99
CA LEU A 49 -6.01 0.89 -4.97
C LEU A 49 -6.65 2.10 -4.29
N ALA A 50 -6.30 3.30 -4.70
CA ALA A 50 -6.90 4.53 -4.23
C ALA A 50 -8.18 4.81 -5.01
N ASP A 51 -9.28 4.95 -4.27
CA ASP A 51 -10.59 5.32 -4.79
C ASP A 51 -10.59 6.74 -5.38
N GLU A 52 -11.61 7.09 -6.16
CA GLU A 52 -11.70 8.39 -6.85
C GLU A 52 -11.82 9.57 -5.89
N ASN A 53 -12.34 9.34 -4.69
CA ASN A 53 -12.44 10.34 -3.62
C ASN A 53 -11.10 10.63 -2.91
N ILE A 54 -10.03 9.88 -3.21
CA ILE A 54 -8.72 10.09 -2.59
C ILE A 54 -7.96 11.19 -3.34
N HIS A 55 -7.62 12.25 -2.62
CA HIS A 55 -6.91 13.40 -3.19
C HIS A 55 -5.55 12.98 -3.82
N PRO A 56 -5.19 13.47 -5.03
CA PRO A 56 -3.96 13.08 -5.72
C PRO A 56 -2.67 13.29 -4.92
N GLU A 57 -2.61 14.31 -4.06
CA GLU A 57 -1.48 14.53 -3.15
C GLU A 57 -1.28 13.39 -2.14
N VAL A 58 -2.36 12.76 -1.67
CA VAL A 58 -2.29 11.59 -0.78
C VAL A 58 -1.65 10.42 -1.53
N VAL A 59 -2.05 10.21 -2.78
CA VAL A 59 -1.48 9.18 -3.67
C VAL A 59 0.00 9.43 -3.92
N ALA A 60 0.37 10.68 -4.23
CA ALA A 60 1.75 11.09 -4.44
C ALA A 60 2.59 10.84 -3.18
N TRP A 61 2.06 11.21 -2.02
CA TRP A 61 2.72 10.99 -0.72
C TRP A 61 2.91 9.50 -0.42
N LEU A 62 1.89 8.65 -0.63
CA LEU A 62 2.00 7.20 -0.46
C LEU A 62 3.08 6.61 -1.37
N ARG A 63 3.09 6.99 -2.66
CA ARG A 63 4.11 6.53 -3.62
C ARG A 63 5.51 6.96 -3.19
N ALA A 64 5.68 8.20 -2.73
CA ALA A 64 6.96 8.70 -2.20
C ALA A 64 7.43 7.92 -0.95
N ASN A 65 6.49 7.35 -0.18
CA ASN A 65 6.75 6.51 0.98
C ASN A 65 6.92 5.01 0.66
N GLY A 66 7.04 4.66 -0.62
CA GLY A 66 7.37 3.31 -1.09
C GLY A 66 6.18 2.38 -1.31
N PHE A 67 4.94 2.89 -1.23
CA PHE A 67 3.75 2.08 -1.51
C PHE A 67 3.54 1.87 -3.02
N ASP A 68 3.08 0.67 -3.40
CA ASP A 68 2.58 0.40 -4.75
C ASP A 68 1.10 0.80 -4.84
N VAL A 69 0.84 2.01 -5.33
CA VAL A 69 -0.50 2.58 -5.43
C VAL A 69 -0.93 2.72 -6.88
N LYS A 70 -2.09 2.16 -7.24
CA LYS A 70 -2.87 2.54 -8.43
C LYS A 70 -4.05 3.40 -7.99
N THR A 71 -4.46 4.36 -8.81
CA THR A 71 -5.75 5.06 -8.66
C THR A 71 -6.82 4.36 -9.50
N CYS A 72 -8.11 4.67 -9.28
CA CYS A 72 -9.18 4.25 -10.19
C CYS A 72 -8.95 4.73 -11.65
N VAL A 73 -8.26 5.87 -11.82
CA VAL A 73 -7.82 6.36 -13.15
C VAL A 73 -6.79 5.42 -13.77
N ASP A 74 -5.71 5.08 -13.03
CA ASP A 74 -4.65 4.18 -13.50
C ASP A 74 -5.17 2.77 -13.82
N ALA A 75 -6.23 2.38 -13.12
CA ALA A 75 -6.89 1.08 -13.26
C ALA A 75 -7.98 1.05 -14.34
N ALA A 76 -8.28 2.19 -14.98
CA ALA A 76 -9.38 2.34 -15.94
C ALA A 76 -10.76 1.90 -15.38
N VAL A 77 -11.00 2.19 -14.09
CA VAL A 77 -12.26 1.93 -13.37
C VAL A 77 -12.78 3.23 -12.70
N LEU A 78 -12.41 4.39 -13.23
CA LEU A 78 -12.93 5.68 -12.77
C LEU A 78 -14.44 5.79 -13.08
N GLY A 79 -15.25 6.23 -12.12
CA GLY A 79 -16.71 6.33 -12.29
C GLY A 79 -17.44 4.99 -12.43
N SER A 80 -16.73 3.87 -12.24
CA SER A 80 -17.30 2.53 -12.16
C SER A 80 -18.08 2.34 -10.86
N ASP A 81 -19.01 1.37 -10.85
CA ASP A 81 -19.66 0.97 -9.60
C ASP A 81 -18.67 0.26 -8.66
N ASP A 82 -18.95 0.29 -7.35
CA ASP A 82 -18.11 -0.33 -6.32
C ASP A 82 -17.77 -1.80 -6.60
N GLY A 83 -18.69 -2.55 -7.22
CA GLY A 83 -18.46 -3.95 -7.57
C GLY A 83 -17.36 -4.08 -8.62
N GLN A 84 -17.30 -3.20 -9.62
CA GLN A 84 -16.21 -3.19 -10.60
C GLN A 84 -14.86 -2.83 -9.96
N VAL A 85 -14.85 -1.84 -9.07
CA VAL A 85 -13.64 -1.44 -8.33
C VAL A 85 -13.14 -2.60 -7.46
N LEU A 86 -14.05 -3.27 -6.72
CA LEU A 86 -13.74 -4.44 -5.90
C LEU A 86 -13.21 -5.61 -6.71
N ARG A 87 -13.82 -5.93 -7.85
CA ARG A 87 -13.35 -7.00 -8.74
C ARG A 87 -11.94 -6.72 -9.27
N PHE A 88 -11.66 -5.47 -9.67
CA PHE A 88 -10.32 -5.07 -10.07
C PHE A 88 -9.32 -5.21 -8.91
N ALA A 89 -9.65 -4.67 -7.73
CA ALA A 89 -8.81 -4.75 -6.54
C ALA A 89 -8.49 -6.20 -6.18
N SER A 90 -9.49 -7.08 -6.24
CA SER A 90 -9.35 -8.51 -5.99
C SER A 90 -8.45 -9.20 -6.99
N ALA A 91 -8.68 -8.99 -8.29
CA ALA A 91 -7.90 -9.59 -9.36
C ALA A 91 -6.42 -9.16 -9.30
N GLU A 92 -6.16 -7.91 -8.92
CA GLU A 92 -4.81 -7.36 -8.77
C GLU A 92 -4.24 -7.54 -7.35
N GLN A 93 -4.97 -8.17 -6.43
CA GLN A 93 -4.59 -8.37 -5.03
C GLN A 93 -4.18 -7.07 -4.32
N ARG A 94 -5.06 -6.07 -4.42
CA ARG A 94 -4.92 -4.72 -3.87
C ARG A 94 -5.92 -4.49 -2.74
N VAL A 95 -5.47 -3.75 -1.72
CA VAL A 95 -6.31 -3.19 -0.66
C VAL A 95 -6.90 -1.88 -1.15
N VAL A 96 -8.22 -1.70 -0.99
CA VAL A 96 -8.89 -0.46 -1.39
C VAL A 96 -8.71 0.59 -0.29
N LEU A 97 -8.33 1.80 -0.68
CA LEU A 97 -8.26 2.98 0.18
C LEU A 97 -9.38 3.94 -0.23
N THR A 98 -10.31 4.22 0.69
CA THR A 98 -11.51 5.03 0.39
C THR A 98 -11.93 5.92 1.56
N HIS A 99 -12.68 6.98 1.24
CA HIS A 99 -13.44 7.79 2.19
C HIS A 99 -14.92 7.40 2.28
N ASP A 100 -15.38 6.42 1.50
CA ASP A 100 -16.77 5.96 1.55
C ASP A 100 -16.97 4.90 2.65
N ARG A 101 -17.97 5.14 3.50
CA ARG A 101 -18.35 4.23 4.59
C ARG A 101 -18.93 2.92 4.05
N ASP A 102 -19.75 3.01 3.02
CA ASP A 102 -20.65 1.94 2.63
C ASP A 102 -19.95 0.93 1.71
N PHE A 103 -18.77 1.28 1.20
CA PHE A 103 -17.93 0.44 0.34
C PHE A 103 -17.65 -0.95 0.94
N GLY A 104 -17.33 -1.01 2.24
CA GLY A 104 -17.07 -2.27 2.94
C GLY A 104 -18.33 -3.10 3.19
N GLU A 105 -19.45 -2.44 3.48
CA GLU A 105 -20.74 -3.10 3.68
C GLU A 105 -21.26 -3.69 2.36
N LEU A 106 -21.11 -2.95 1.24
CA LEU A 106 -21.45 -3.39 -0.10
C LEU A 106 -20.60 -4.59 -0.56
N ALA A 107 -19.29 -4.58 -0.27
CA ALA A 107 -18.41 -5.71 -0.58
C ALA A 107 -18.89 -7.01 0.09
N ILE A 108 -19.23 -6.93 1.38
CA ILE A 108 -19.73 -8.06 2.16
C ILE A 108 -21.10 -8.52 1.63
N ALA A 109 -22.04 -7.58 1.44
CA ALA A 109 -23.39 -7.89 1.00
C ALA A 109 -23.42 -8.55 -0.38
N ARG A 110 -22.54 -8.12 -1.30
CA ARG A 110 -22.44 -8.67 -2.67
C ARG A 110 -21.58 -9.92 -2.77
N ARG A 111 -20.99 -10.40 -1.67
CA ARG A 111 -20.05 -11.54 -1.61
C ARG A 111 -18.87 -11.38 -2.58
N GLU A 112 -18.43 -10.14 -2.80
CA GLU A 112 -17.27 -9.86 -3.63
C GLU A 112 -16.00 -10.31 -2.91
N THR A 113 -15.05 -10.88 -3.65
CA THR A 113 -13.78 -11.30 -3.04
C THR A 113 -12.95 -10.07 -2.72
N LEU A 114 -12.54 -9.90 -1.46
CA LEU A 114 -11.72 -8.77 -1.03
C LEU A 114 -10.36 -9.20 -0.49
N VAL A 115 -9.36 -8.32 -0.63
CA VAL A 115 -8.07 -8.46 0.07
C VAL A 115 -8.08 -7.66 1.35
N GLY A 116 -8.51 -6.41 1.27
CA GLY A 116 -8.70 -5.56 2.43
C GLY A 116 -9.27 -4.20 2.03
N ILE A 117 -9.82 -3.50 3.00
CA ILE A 117 -10.29 -2.12 2.85
C ILE A 117 -9.69 -1.28 3.98
N VAL A 118 -9.16 -0.11 3.62
CA VAL A 118 -8.78 0.95 4.55
C VAL A 118 -9.76 2.10 4.35
N TYR A 119 -10.66 2.28 5.30
CA TYR A 119 -11.61 3.37 5.33
C TYR A 119 -11.06 4.51 6.21
N LEU A 120 -10.80 5.66 5.58
CA LEU A 120 -10.32 6.87 6.26
C LEU A 120 -11.50 7.81 6.52
N ARG A 121 -11.74 8.16 7.78
CA ARG A 121 -12.80 9.10 8.17
C ARG A 121 -12.33 10.17 9.17
N PRO A 122 -12.86 11.40 9.10
CA PRO A 122 -13.76 11.92 8.07
C PRO A 122 -13.11 11.90 6.69
N GLY A 123 -13.95 11.86 5.64
CA GLY A 123 -13.51 12.31 4.33
C GLY A 123 -13.14 13.78 4.41
N HIS A 124 -11.95 14.16 3.92
CA HIS A 124 -11.47 15.53 4.01
C HIS A 124 -11.04 16.05 2.65
N ILE A 125 -11.44 17.29 2.34
CA ILE A 125 -11.01 18.00 1.12
C ILE A 125 -9.48 18.23 1.14
N ARG A 126 -8.91 18.46 2.32
CA ARG A 126 -7.48 18.72 2.49
C ARG A 126 -6.70 17.40 2.61
N ALA A 127 -5.82 17.15 1.66
CA ALA A 127 -4.95 15.99 1.64
C ALA A 127 -4.10 15.82 2.91
N SER A 128 -3.65 16.92 3.52
CA SER A 128 -2.83 16.89 4.75
C SER A 128 -3.52 16.14 5.89
N PHE A 129 -4.84 16.28 6.05
CA PHE A 129 -5.58 15.58 7.09
C PHE A 129 -5.60 14.07 6.86
N THR A 130 -5.76 13.65 5.61
CA THR A 130 -5.72 12.25 5.19
C THR A 130 -4.32 11.67 5.34
N ILE A 131 -3.27 12.42 4.98
CA ILE A 131 -1.86 12.04 5.14
C ILE A 131 -1.52 11.83 6.62
N ASP A 132 -1.94 12.73 7.51
CA ASP A 132 -1.73 12.57 8.95
C ASP A 132 -2.41 11.32 9.53
N SER A 133 -3.64 11.04 9.10
CA SER A 133 -4.37 9.82 9.50
C SER A 133 -3.65 8.56 9.03
N LEU A 134 -3.15 8.55 7.79
CA LEU A 134 -2.31 7.48 7.26
C LEU A 134 -0.99 7.36 8.02
N ASN A 135 -0.33 8.48 8.35
CA ASN A 135 0.87 8.50 9.16
C ASN A 135 0.62 7.88 10.55
N ALA A 136 -0.51 8.19 11.18
CA ALA A 136 -0.88 7.57 12.45
C ALA A 136 -1.07 6.05 12.30
N LEU A 137 -1.80 5.60 11.27
CA LEU A 137 -1.95 4.17 10.96
C LEU A 137 -0.59 3.47 10.77
N LEU A 138 0.32 4.09 10.02
CA LEU A 138 1.64 3.53 9.73
C LEU A 138 2.61 3.58 10.93
N ARG A 139 2.34 4.40 11.94
CA ARG A 139 3.09 4.37 13.21
C ARG A 139 2.59 3.29 14.15
N ILE A 140 1.27 3.06 14.17
CA ILE A 140 0.68 1.93 14.91
C ILE A 140 1.10 0.62 14.27
N ASP A 141 1.18 0.60 12.94
CA ASP A 141 1.66 -0.51 12.10
C ASP A 141 1.02 -1.85 12.49
N PRO A 142 -0.32 -1.99 12.45
CA PRO A 142 -0.99 -3.21 12.89
C PRO A 142 -0.62 -4.42 12.03
N ASP A 143 -0.68 -5.59 12.65
CA ASP A 143 -0.68 -6.87 11.97
C ASP A 143 -2.06 -7.08 11.32
N LEU A 144 -2.09 -7.31 10.00
CA LEU A 144 -3.32 -7.46 9.24
C LEU A 144 -3.40 -8.85 8.59
N ASP A 145 -4.49 -9.56 8.87
CA ASP A 145 -4.81 -10.84 8.25
C ASP A 145 -5.86 -10.62 7.16
N ALA A 146 -5.52 -10.88 5.90
CA ALA A 146 -6.47 -10.75 4.80
C ALA A 146 -7.50 -11.91 4.80
N PRO A 147 -8.80 -11.64 4.62
CA PRO A 147 -9.42 -10.33 4.35
C PRO A 147 -9.67 -9.49 5.61
N PHE A 148 -9.50 -8.17 5.50
CA PHE A 148 -9.73 -7.24 6.62
C PHE A 148 -10.45 -5.94 6.21
N ILE A 149 -11.00 -5.26 7.21
CA ILE A 149 -11.42 -3.86 7.14
C ILE A 149 -10.71 -3.11 8.26
N VAL A 150 -9.93 -2.08 7.90
CA VAL A 150 -9.38 -1.10 8.84
C VAL A 150 -10.17 0.18 8.71
N VAL A 151 -10.69 0.67 9.82
CA VAL A 151 -11.29 2.00 9.92
C VAL A 151 -10.35 2.90 10.70
N VAL A 152 -9.87 3.96 10.05
CA VAL A 152 -9.08 5.01 10.68
C VAL A 152 -9.97 6.23 10.85
N GLN A 153 -10.30 6.54 12.09
CA GLN A 153 -11.12 7.69 12.45
C GLN A 153 -10.28 8.75 13.14
N ARG A 154 -10.17 9.93 12.52
CA ARG A 154 -9.57 11.12 13.13
C ARG A 154 -10.64 12.00 13.78
N ASP A 155 -10.37 12.49 14.98
CA ASP A 155 -11.22 13.42 15.72
C ASP A 155 -10.31 14.50 16.33
N GLY A 156 -10.16 15.63 15.61
CA GLY A 156 -9.16 16.64 15.92
C GLY A 156 -7.72 16.08 15.87
N LEU A 157 -7.09 15.97 17.04
CA LEU A 157 -5.74 15.42 17.22
C LEU A 157 -5.73 13.91 17.49
N GLU A 158 -6.86 13.33 17.87
CA GLU A 158 -6.94 11.92 18.17
C GLU A 158 -7.16 11.10 16.90
N VAL A 159 -6.46 9.97 16.78
CA VAL A 159 -6.70 8.99 15.72
C VAL A 159 -7.06 7.66 16.39
N ARG A 160 -8.26 7.19 16.12
CA ARG A 160 -8.78 5.89 16.55
C ARG A 160 -8.73 4.93 15.38
N MET A 161 -8.19 3.75 15.61
CA MET A 161 -8.14 2.67 14.64
C MET A 161 -9.03 1.51 15.10
N ARG A 162 -9.78 0.92 14.18
CA ARG A 162 -10.50 -0.33 14.40
C ARG A 162 -10.14 -1.29 13.28
N VAL A 163 -9.72 -2.51 13.63
CA VAL A 163 -9.46 -3.59 12.68
C VAL A 163 -10.56 -4.62 12.84
N ARG A 164 -11.14 -5.05 11.72
CA ARG A 164 -12.13 -6.12 11.64
C ARG A 164 -11.64 -7.14 10.61
N ASN A 165 -11.33 -8.34 11.06
CA ASN A 165 -11.05 -9.46 10.17
C ASN A 165 -12.38 -10.04 9.66
N LEU A 166 -12.40 -10.49 8.41
CA LEU A 166 -13.60 -11.01 7.72
C LEU A 166 -13.53 -12.51 7.47
#